data_AF-A0A2V3J6N8-F1
#
_entry.id   AF-A0A2V3J6N8-F1
#
_cell.length_a   1.000
_cell.length_b   1.000
_cell.length_c   1.000
_cell.angle_alpha   90.00
_cell.angle_beta   90.00
_cell.angle_gamma   90.00
#
_symmetry.space_group_name_H-M   'P 1'
#
loop_
_entity.id
_entity.type
_entity.pdbx_description
1 polymer ?
#
loop_
_entity_poly.entity_id
_entity_poly.type
_entity_poly.pdbx_seq_one_letter_code
_entity_poly.pdbx_strand_id
1 'polypeptide(L)'
;MGRGKPFAKSMKRLVSAGVIRKPAWMDIVEATRPVFSPVTVTKAPEIMYPEDRLRSIFLQRNPDAHRMPINLKAKSKEERHISDRFVALQMKFMDEQGLSENKAYEEADRVLAEQKEQMNRILDEYDTTGSLVNPFIEDEAARAFMASLADSKRDQKLHEALIERKQTESS
;
A
#
# COMPACT_ATOMS: atom_id res chain seq x y z
N MET A 1 33.57 10.61 12.09
CA MET A 1 34.01 9.21 11.93
C MET A 1 34.83 9.09 10.66
N GLY A 2 36.12 8.75 10.77
CA GLY A 2 37.00 8.64 9.60
C GLY A 2 36.62 7.43 8.75
N ARG A 3 36.41 7.62 7.44
CA ARG A 3 36.25 6.49 6.51
C ARG A 3 37.54 5.66 6.56
N GLY A 4 37.46 4.46 7.14
CA GLY A 4 38.56 3.51 7.14
C GLY A 4 39.08 3.31 5.72
N LYS A 5 40.40 3.22 5.55
CA LYS A 5 41.01 2.92 4.25
C LYS A 5 40.38 1.61 3.72
N PRO A 6 40.02 1.52 2.42
CA PRO A 6 39.32 0.35 1.91
C PRO A 6 40.15 -0.91 2.19
N PHE A 7 39.54 -1.87 2.88
CA PHE A 7 40.18 -3.10 3.39
C PHE A 7 41.02 -3.80 2.31
N ALA A 8 40.49 -3.93 1.09
CA ALA A 8 41.20 -4.53 -0.04
C ALA A 8 42.51 -3.78 -0.41
N LYS A 9 42.53 -2.45 -0.28
CA LYS A 9 43.74 -1.64 -0.54
C LYS A 9 44.80 -1.85 0.54
N SER A 10 44.39 -2.01 1.78
CA SER A 10 45.30 -2.33 2.89
C SER A 10 45.87 -3.74 2.75
N MET A 11 45.03 -4.72 2.42
CA MET A 11 45.45 -6.11 2.20
C MET A 11 46.43 -6.23 1.03
N LYS A 12 46.18 -5.51 -0.07
CA LYS A 12 47.09 -5.47 -1.23
C LYS A 12 48.50 -4.99 -0.86
N ARG A 13 48.61 -4.02 0.05
CA ARG A 13 49.90 -3.52 0.54
C ARG A 13 50.65 -4.55 1.38
N LEU A 14 49.94 -5.30 2.22
CA LEU A 14 50.54 -6.35 3.06
C LEU A 14 51.04 -7.52 2.21
N VAL A 15 50.26 -7.92 1.20
CA VAL A 15 50.67 -8.96 0.23
C VAL A 15 51.88 -8.48 -0.59
N SER A 16 51.88 -7.25 -1.10
CA SER A 16 53.01 -6.71 -1.87
C SER A 16 54.29 -6.53 -1.04
N ALA A 17 54.14 -6.28 0.26
CA ALA A 17 55.26 -6.17 1.20
C ALA A 17 55.78 -7.54 1.69
N GLY A 18 55.17 -8.65 1.24
CA GLY A 18 55.56 -10.00 1.65
C GLY A 18 55.20 -10.37 3.09
N VAL A 19 54.43 -9.54 3.79
CA VAL A 19 54.04 -9.77 5.19
C VAL A 19 53.09 -10.96 5.31
N ILE A 20 52.26 -11.19 4.28
CA ILE A 20 51.29 -12.28 4.21
C ILE A 20 51.25 -12.88 2.81
N ARG A 21 50.88 -14.16 2.72
CA ARG A 21 50.58 -14.82 1.45
C ARG A 21 49.28 -14.27 0.86
N LYS A 22 49.23 -14.10 -0.46
CA LYS A 22 48.02 -13.71 -1.20
C LYS A 22 46.87 -14.70 -0.90
N PRO A 23 45.73 -14.24 -0.35
CA PRO A 23 44.59 -15.10 -0.10
C PRO A 23 43.76 -15.33 -1.37
N ALA A 24 43.11 -16.49 -1.48
CA ALA A 24 42.38 -16.91 -2.70
C ALA A 24 41.24 -15.96 -3.10
N TRP A 25 40.58 -15.31 -2.14
CA TRP A 25 39.50 -14.36 -2.40
C TRP A 25 40.00 -13.04 -3.02
N MET A 26 41.30 -12.74 -2.94
CA MET A 26 41.83 -11.45 -3.40
C MET A 26 41.73 -11.31 -4.92
N ASP A 27 41.91 -12.40 -5.66
CA ASP A 27 41.71 -12.43 -7.12
C ASP A 27 40.26 -12.12 -7.51
N ILE A 28 39.31 -12.69 -6.76
CA ILE A 28 37.87 -12.48 -6.98
C ILE A 28 37.51 -11.02 -6.70
N VAL A 29 38.01 -10.43 -5.62
CA VAL A 29 37.72 -9.03 -5.24
C VAL A 29 38.37 -8.03 -6.20
N GLU A 30 39.54 -8.34 -6.76
CA GLU A 30 40.16 -7.51 -7.80
C GLU A 30 39.39 -7.57 -9.12
N ALA A 31 38.87 -8.76 -9.49
CA ALA A 31 38.06 -8.95 -10.69
C ALA A 31 36.65 -8.34 -10.56
N THR A 32 36.05 -8.38 -9.36
CA THR A 32 34.67 -7.92 -9.09
C THR A 32 34.63 -6.61 -8.32
N ARG A 33 35.60 -5.71 -8.59
CA ARG A 33 35.72 -4.47 -7.83
C ARG A 33 34.37 -3.73 -7.83
N PRO A 34 33.78 -3.46 -6.64
CA PRO A 34 32.50 -2.80 -6.57
C PRO A 34 32.58 -1.42 -7.21
N VAL A 35 31.64 -1.13 -8.10
CA VAL A 35 31.48 0.18 -8.73
C VAL A 35 30.88 1.10 -7.67
N PHE A 36 31.74 1.86 -6.99
CA PHE A 36 31.27 2.94 -6.14
C PHE A 36 31.00 4.15 -7.03
N SER A 37 29.73 4.49 -7.22
CA SER A 37 29.36 5.82 -7.72
C SER A 37 29.94 6.86 -6.74
N PRO A 38 30.55 7.96 -7.22
CA PRO A 38 30.95 9.03 -6.33
C PRO A 38 29.74 9.47 -5.53
N VAL A 39 29.74 9.19 -4.23
CA VAL A 39 28.66 9.60 -3.33
C VAL A 39 28.73 11.12 -3.20
N THR A 40 28.04 11.83 -4.07
CA THR A 40 27.67 13.21 -3.82
C THR A 40 26.67 13.18 -2.68
N VAL A 41 27.05 13.76 -1.53
CA VAL A 41 26.17 13.90 -0.36
C VAL A 41 25.17 15.02 -0.63
N THR A 42 24.37 14.85 -1.67
CA THR A 42 23.25 15.72 -2.00
C THR A 42 21.99 15.04 -1.49
N LYS A 43 21.08 15.82 -0.89
CA LYS A 43 19.74 15.33 -0.51
C LYS A 43 19.11 14.68 -1.75
N ALA A 44 18.62 13.46 -1.61
CA ALA A 44 17.92 12.77 -2.70
C ALA A 44 16.71 13.62 -3.12
N PRO A 45 16.41 13.73 -4.43
CA PRO A 45 15.21 14.43 -4.88
C PRO A 45 13.97 13.70 -4.35
N GLU A 46 12.92 14.47 -4.07
CA GLU A 46 11.62 13.92 -3.74
C GLU A 46 11.01 13.28 -4.99
N ILE A 47 10.56 12.03 -4.86
CA ILE A 47 9.88 11.31 -5.94
C ILE A 47 8.39 11.64 -5.80
N MET A 48 7.88 12.42 -6.75
CA MET A 48 6.45 12.75 -6.84
C MET A 48 5.85 12.13 -8.09
N TYR A 49 4.73 11.47 -7.94
CA TYR A 49 3.95 10.95 -9.06
C TYR A 49 2.76 11.86 -9.38
N PRO A 50 2.29 11.91 -10.65
CA PRO A 50 1.12 12.69 -11.03
C PRO A 50 -0.13 12.36 -10.20
N GLU A 51 -0.32 11.08 -9.87
CA GLU A 51 -1.43 10.60 -9.04
C GLU A 51 -1.41 11.12 -7.60
N ASP A 52 -0.25 11.53 -7.06
CA ASP A 52 -0.13 11.89 -5.64
C ASP A 52 -0.94 13.15 -5.32
N ARG A 53 -1.01 14.10 -6.27
CA ARG A 53 -1.84 15.29 -6.16
C ARG A 53 -3.33 14.92 -6.11
N LEU A 54 -3.78 14.05 -7.02
CA LEU A 54 -5.18 13.61 -7.08
C LEU A 54 -5.58 12.85 -5.81
N ARG A 55 -4.69 11.99 -5.30
CA ARG A 55 -4.89 11.27 -4.05
C ARG A 55 -5.05 12.23 -2.88
N SER A 56 -4.21 13.26 -2.79
CA SER A 56 -4.30 14.28 -1.75
C SER A 56 -5.64 15.00 -1.77
N ILE A 57 -6.10 15.43 -2.95
CA ILE A 57 -7.39 16.10 -3.13
C ILE A 57 -8.55 15.18 -2.71
N PHE A 58 -8.53 13.92 -3.13
CA PHE A 58 -9.55 12.94 -2.75
C PHE A 58 -9.63 12.75 -1.23
N LEU A 59 -8.47 12.57 -0.57
CA LEU A 59 -8.39 12.36 0.88
C LEU A 59 -8.82 13.61 1.68
N GLN A 60 -8.52 14.81 1.17
CA GLN A 60 -9.01 16.05 1.77
C GLN A 60 -10.53 16.18 1.72
N ARG A 61 -11.15 15.73 0.61
CA ARG A 61 -12.61 15.74 0.43
C ARG A 61 -13.31 14.61 1.18
N ASN A 62 -12.61 13.49 1.40
CA ASN A 62 -13.14 12.28 2.04
C ASN A 62 -12.32 11.91 3.28
N PRO A 63 -12.47 12.65 4.40
CA PRO A 63 -11.65 12.43 5.59
C PRO A 63 -11.81 11.03 6.19
N ASP A 64 -12.97 10.40 6.02
CA ASP A 64 -13.21 9.02 6.49
C ASP A 64 -12.35 7.99 5.76
N ALA A 65 -11.92 8.27 4.52
CA ALA A 65 -11.04 7.38 3.77
C ALA A 65 -9.66 7.22 4.44
N HIS A 66 -9.21 8.18 5.27
CA HIS A 66 -7.99 8.02 6.06
C HIS A 66 -8.08 6.90 7.12
N ARG A 67 -9.29 6.55 7.54
CA ARG A 67 -9.53 5.52 8.56
C ARG A 67 -9.68 4.13 7.94
N MET A 68 -9.75 4.03 6.62
CA MET A 68 -9.89 2.75 5.95
C MET A 68 -8.57 1.98 6.01
N PRO A 69 -8.61 0.66 6.29
CA PRO A 69 -7.41 -0.14 6.37
C PRO A 69 -6.75 -0.27 4.99
N ILE A 70 -5.42 -0.22 4.96
CA ILE A 70 -4.63 -0.41 3.73
C ILE A 70 -4.25 -1.88 3.62
N ASN A 71 -4.63 -2.51 2.50
CA ASN A 71 -4.25 -3.89 2.22
C ASN A 71 -2.85 -3.96 1.57
N LEU A 72 -1.81 -4.17 2.38
CA LEU A 72 -0.43 -4.29 1.89
C LEU A 72 -0.17 -5.55 1.06
N LYS A 73 -1.05 -6.55 1.11
CA LYS A 73 -0.92 -7.81 0.38
C LYS A 73 -1.64 -7.81 -0.97
N ALA A 74 -2.35 -6.74 -1.28
CA ALA A 74 -3.04 -6.59 -2.56
C ALA A 74 -2.04 -6.68 -3.74
N LYS A 75 -2.47 -7.37 -4.80
CA LYS A 75 -1.62 -7.63 -5.98
C LYS A 75 -1.52 -6.40 -6.86
N SER A 76 -2.60 -5.64 -6.98
CA SER A 76 -2.65 -4.36 -7.70
C SER A 76 -2.63 -3.17 -6.74
N LYS A 77 -2.40 -1.97 -7.26
CA LYS A 77 -2.38 -0.72 -6.46
C LYS A 77 -3.82 -0.30 -6.13
N GLU A 78 -4.72 -0.52 -7.06
CA GLU A 78 -6.15 -0.21 -6.99
C GLU A 78 -6.86 -1.04 -5.91
N GLU A 79 -6.39 -2.25 -5.63
CA GLU A 79 -6.90 -3.12 -4.56
C GLU A 79 -6.38 -2.76 -3.16
N ARG A 80 -5.34 -1.91 -3.04
CA ARG A 80 -4.72 -1.60 -1.73
C ARG A 80 -5.60 -0.71 -0.88
N HIS A 81 -6.17 0.32 -1.51
CA HIS A 81 -6.88 1.36 -0.81
C HIS A 81 -7.89 2.05 -1.74
N ILE A 82 -8.99 2.54 -1.16
CA ILE A 82 -10.08 3.19 -1.91
C ILE A 82 -9.60 4.40 -2.70
N SER A 83 -8.63 5.15 -2.17
CA SER A 83 -8.08 6.32 -2.83
C SER A 83 -7.26 5.97 -4.07
N ASP A 84 -6.57 4.82 -4.08
CA ASP A 84 -5.82 4.37 -5.25
C ASP A 84 -6.77 3.94 -6.37
N ARG A 85 -7.86 3.24 -6.03
CA ARG A 85 -8.93 2.91 -6.98
C ARG A 85 -9.58 4.16 -7.56
N PHE A 86 -9.91 5.13 -6.71
CA PHE A 86 -10.51 6.40 -7.13
C PHE A 86 -9.60 7.15 -8.12
N VAL A 87 -8.32 7.29 -7.79
CA VAL A 87 -7.37 8.02 -8.63
C VAL A 87 -7.13 7.29 -9.96
N ALA A 88 -7.07 5.95 -9.97
CA ALA A 88 -6.98 5.18 -11.20
C ALA A 88 -8.20 5.43 -12.11
N LEU A 89 -9.43 5.47 -11.55
CA LEU A 89 -10.63 5.82 -12.30
C LEU A 89 -10.61 7.25 -12.82
N GLN A 90 -10.23 8.21 -11.98
CA GLN A 90 -10.13 9.63 -12.37
C GLN A 90 -9.11 9.83 -13.51
N MET A 91 -7.93 9.22 -13.40
CA MET A 91 -6.92 9.25 -14.46
C MET A 91 -7.44 8.61 -15.74
N LYS A 92 -8.14 7.47 -15.65
CA LYS A 92 -8.76 6.83 -16.82
C LYS A 92 -9.75 7.76 -17.52
N PHE A 93 -10.59 8.47 -16.78
CA PHE A 93 -11.52 9.45 -17.34
C PHE A 93 -10.81 10.66 -17.98
N MET A 94 -9.71 11.10 -17.40
CA MET A 94 -8.90 12.18 -17.98
C MET A 94 -8.21 11.75 -19.27
N ASP A 95 -7.60 10.55 -19.27
CA ASP A 95 -6.77 10.07 -20.36
C ASP A 95 -7.61 9.53 -21.54
N GLU A 96 -8.65 8.74 -21.27
CA GLU A 96 -9.44 8.08 -22.31
C GLU A 96 -10.56 8.97 -22.85
N GLN A 97 -11.21 9.76 -21.98
CA GLN A 97 -12.38 10.57 -22.35
C GLN A 97 -12.04 12.06 -22.50
N GLY A 98 -10.81 12.46 -22.20
CA GLY A 98 -10.39 13.87 -22.27
C GLY A 98 -11.14 14.77 -21.29
N LEU A 99 -11.67 14.22 -20.20
CA LEU A 99 -12.42 14.98 -19.22
C LEU A 99 -11.49 15.89 -18.42
N SER A 100 -11.96 17.10 -18.10
CA SER A 100 -11.30 17.98 -17.14
C SER A 100 -11.22 17.32 -15.77
N GLU A 101 -10.18 17.64 -14.99
CA GLU A 101 -9.94 17.08 -13.64
C GLU A 101 -11.20 17.09 -12.74
N ASN A 102 -12.00 18.16 -12.75
CA ASN A 102 -13.24 18.27 -11.97
C ASN A 102 -14.35 17.33 -12.47
N LYS A 103 -14.59 17.27 -13.78
CA LYS A 103 -15.58 16.34 -14.36
C LYS A 103 -15.16 14.88 -14.17
N ALA A 104 -13.87 14.59 -14.34
CA ALA A 104 -13.33 13.26 -14.09
C ALA A 104 -13.46 12.86 -12.61
N TYR A 105 -13.33 13.82 -11.69
CA TYR A 105 -13.59 13.59 -10.26
C TYR A 105 -15.05 13.21 -10.02
N GLU A 106 -16.00 13.98 -10.58
CA GLU A 106 -17.44 13.73 -10.42
C GLU A 106 -17.85 12.35 -10.97
N GLU A 107 -17.35 11.98 -12.16
CA GLU A 107 -17.63 10.67 -12.75
C GLU A 107 -16.97 9.52 -11.95
N ALA A 108 -15.74 9.71 -11.48
CA ALA A 108 -15.07 8.73 -10.62
C ALA A 108 -15.84 8.51 -9.30
N ASP A 109 -16.33 9.59 -8.69
CA ASP A 109 -17.09 9.55 -7.45
C ASP A 109 -18.43 8.82 -7.64
N ARG A 110 -19.12 9.12 -8.74
CA ARG A 110 -20.36 8.43 -9.13
C ARG A 110 -20.14 6.93 -9.31
N VAL A 111 -19.12 6.52 -10.07
CA VAL A 111 -18.83 5.09 -10.29
C VAL A 111 -18.50 4.38 -8.97
N LEU A 112 -17.77 5.04 -8.08
CA LEU A 112 -17.39 4.45 -6.80
C LEU A 112 -18.59 4.33 -5.85
N ALA A 113 -19.50 5.30 -5.86
CA ALA A 113 -20.77 5.24 -5.15
C ALA A 113 -21.66 4.09 -5.65
N GLU A 114 -21.80 3.95 -6.97
CA GLU A 114 -22.56 2.85 -7.60
C GLU A 114 -21.98 1.48 -7.21
N GLN A 115 -20.65 1.33 -7.19
CA GLN A 115 -19.99 0.09 -6.75
C GLN A 115 -20.24 -0.22 -5.28
N LYS A 116 -20.24 0.80 -4.42
CA LYS A 116 -20.54 0.65 -3.00
C LYS A 116 -21.99 0.20 -2.77
N GLU A 117 -22.94 0.78 -3.50
CA GLU A 117 -24.34 0.37 -3.42
C GLU A 117 -24.55 -1.07 -3.89
N GLN A 118 -23.95 -1.45 -5.03
CA GLN A 118 -24.05 -2.83 -5.54
C GLN A 118 -23.52 -3.83 -4.52
N MET A 119 -22.37 -3.53 -3.89
CA MET A 119 -21.79 -4.38 -2.87
C MET A 119 -22.68 -4.49 -1.62
N ASN A 120 -23.30 -3.39 -1.19
CA ASN A 120 -24.24 -3.41 -0.06
C ASN A 120 -25.49 -4.25 -0.37
N ARG A 121 -26.05 -4.14 -1.60
CA ARG A 121 -27.20 -4.97 -2.01
C ARG A 121 -26.85 -6.46 -2.00
N ILE A 122 -25.67 -6.81 -2.50
CA ILE A 122 -25.16 -8.18 -2.49
C ILE A 122 -25.04 -8.69 -1.05
N LEU A 123 -24.46 -7.88 -0.16
CA LEU A 123 -24.35 -8.17 1.27
C LEU A 123 -25.71 -8.42 1.94
N ASP A 124 -26.70 -7.56 1.68
CA ASP A 124 -28.06 -7.69 2.24
C ASP A 124 -28.77 -8.96 1.72
N GLU A 125 -28.53 -9.34 0.47
CA GLU A 125 -29.02 -10.60 -0.12
C GLU A 125 -28.37 -11.84 0.53
N TYR A 126 -27.09 -11.77 0.90
CA TYR A 126 -26.41 -12.84 1.66
C TYR A 126 -26.98 -13.00 3.07
N ASP A 127 -27.23 -11.89 3.78
CA ASP A 127 -27.76 -11.93 5.14
C ASP A 127 -29.20 -12.47 5.19
N THR A 128 -29.99 -12.27 4.13
CA THR A 128 -31.38 -12.76 4.03
C THR A 128 -31.51 -14.21 3.56
N THR A 129 -30.60 -14.70 2.73
CA THR A 129 -30.69 -16.05 2.15
C THR A 129 -29.97 -17.15 2.95
N GLY A 130 -29.13 -16.79 3.94
CA GLY A 130 -28.43 -17.76 4.80
C GLY A 130 -27.55 -18.77 4.04
N SER A 131 -27.25 -18.49 2.77
CA SER A 131 -26.59 -19.43 1.86
C SER A 131 -25.08 -19.18 1.85
N LEU A 132 -24.33 -20.17 2.34
CA LEU A 132 -22.86 -20.27 2.22
C LEU A 132 -22.40 -20.66 0.80
N VAL A 133 -23.12 -20.25 -0.24
CA VAL A 133 -22.68 -20.46 -1.62
C VAL A 133 -22.30 -19.11 -2.19
N ASN A 134 -20.99 -18.91 -2.27
CA ASN A 134 -20.34 -17.70 -2.73
C ASN A 134 -20.19 -17.77 -4.26
N PRO A 135 -21.10 -17.23 -5.09
CA PRO A 135 -21.11 -17.53 -6.52
C PRO A 135 -20.09 -16.71 -7.31
N PHE A 136 -19.35 -15.78 -6.68
CA PHE A 136 -18.59 -14.76 -7.41
C PHE A 136 -17.32 -14.26 -6.73
N ILE A 137 -16.62 -15.10 -5.95
CA ILE A 137 -15.30 -14.70 -5.44
C ILE A 137 -14.19 -15.59 -6.00
N GLU A 138 -13.79 -15.25 -7.23
CA GLU A 138 -12.41 -15.47 -7.68
C GLU A 138 -11.50 -14.31 -7.25
N ASP A 139 -12.07 -13.17 -6.82
CA ASP A 139 -11.28 -11.99 -6.42
C ASP A 139 -10.97 -11.96 -4.91
N GLU A 140 -9.77 -12.43 -4.59
CA GLU A 140 -9.19 -12.49 -3.24
C GLU A 140 -9.29 -11.14 -2.49
N ALA A 141 -9.30 -10.02 -3.20
CA ALA A 141 -9.44 -8.68 -2.65
C ALA A 141 -10.84 -8.41 -2.07
N ALA A 142 -11.90 -8.87 -2.73
CA ALA A 142 -13.26 -8.76 -2.22
C ALA A 142 -13.45 -9.60 -0.95
N ARG A 143 -12.83 -10.79 -0.88
CA ARG A 143 -12.79 -11.63 0.33
C ARG A 143 -12.11 -10.93 1.50
N ALA A 144 -10.94 -10.33 1.27
CA ALA A 144 -10.18 -9.65 2.31
C ALA A 144 -10.91 -8.41 2.85
N PHE A 145 -11.54 -7.63 1.97
CA PHE A 145 -12.35 -6.47 2.34
C PHE A 145 -13.59 -6.88 3.15
N MET A 146 -14.26 -7.96 2.75
CA MET A 146 -15.43 -8.50 3.45
C MET A 146 -15.09 -9.07 4.83
N ALA A 147 -13.94 -9.74 4.96
CA ALA A 147 -13.43 -10.19 6.26
C ALA A 147 -13.17 -8.99 7.20
N SER A 148 -12.58 -7.91 6.67
CA SER A 148 -12.34 -6.68 7.44
C SER A 148 -13.64 -5.99 7.90
N LEU A 149 -14.69 -6.00 7.07
CA LEU A 149 -16.00 -5.43 7.42
C LEU A 149 -16.74 -6.28 8.46
N ALA A 150 -16.63 -7.60 8.37
CA ALA A 150 -17.24 -8.52 9.32
C ALA A 150 -16.63 -8.38 10.73
N ASP A 151 -15.31 -8.18 10.82
CA ASP A 151 -14.64 -7.94 12.10
C ASP A 151 -15.01 -6.58 12.68
N SER A 152 -15.13 -5.53 11.86
CA SER A 152 -15.59 -4.21 12.32
C SER A 152 -17.03 -4.23 12.88
N LYS A 153 -17.95 -4.98 12.26
CA LYS A 153 -19.32 -5.15 12.76
C LYS A 153 -19.37 -5.97 14.05
N ARG A 154 -18.50 -6.97 14.22
CA ARG A 154 -18.37 -7.74 15.48
C ARG A 154 -17.90 -6.85 16.62
N ASP A 155 -16.91 -5.99 16.36
CA ASP A 155 -16.38 -5.08 17.37
C ASP A 155 -17.41 -4.04 17.82
N GLN A 156 -18.21 -3.51 16.89
CA GLN A 156 -19.34 -2.63 17.23
C GLN A 156 -20.37 -3.35 18.11
N LYS A 157 -20.74 -4.57 17.76
CA LYS A 157 -21.74 -5.37 18.49
C LYS A 157 -21.25 -5.77 19.88
N LEU A 158 -19.95 -6.07 20.03
CA LEU A 158 -19.32 -6.30 21.33
C LEU A 158 -19.29 -5.04 22.19
N HIS A 159 -19.03 -3.88 21.58
CA HIS A 159 -19.03 -2.60 22.30
C HIS A 159 -20.44 -2.22 22.79
N GLU A 160 -21.48 -2.45 22.00
CA GLU A 160 -22.88 -2.24 22.42
C GLU A 160 -23.27 -3.18 23.55
N ALA A 161 -22.94 -4.48 23.46
CA ALA A 161 -23.22 -5.46 24.51
C ALA A 161 -22.50 -5.13 25.84
N LEU A 162 -21.29 -4.56 25.78
CA LEU A 162 -20.56 -4.10 26.97
C LEU A 162 -21.19 -2.86 27.62
N ILE A 163 -21.81 -1.97 26.83
CA ILE A 163 -22.55 -0.81 27.33
C ILE A 163 -23.82 -1.27 28.04
N GLU A 164 -24.59 -2.18 27.45
CA GLU A 164 -25.81 -2.72 28.04
C GLU A 164 -25.54 -3.42 29.37
N ARG A 165 -24.48 -4.25 29.44
CA ARG A 165 -24.10 -4.94 30.67
C ARG A 165 -23.73 -3.99 31.81
N LYS A 166 -23.05 -2.88 31.52
CA LYS A 166 -22.72 -1.85 32.53
C LYS A 166 -23.96 -1.11 33.03
N GLN A 167 -24.97 -0.92 32.19
CA GLN A 167 -26.23 -0.30 32.60
C GLN A 167 -27.05 -1.24 33.50
N THR A 168 -27.03 -2.55 33.24
CA THR A 168 -27.73 -3.53 34.09
C THR A 168 -27.06 -3.79 35.43
N GLU A 169 -25.75 -3.59 35.56
CA GLU A 169 -25.02 -3.75 36.84
C GLU A 169 -25.07 -2.50 37.74
N SER A 170 -25.66 -1.39 37.26
CA SER A 170 -25.79 -0.12 37.99
C SER A 170 -27.22 0.20 38.47
N SER A 171 -28.17 -0.72 38.31
CA SER A 171 -29.54 -0.68 38.87
C SER A 171 -29.72 -1.74 39.93
#